data_AF-A0AAD7HHS1-F1
#
_entry.id   AF-A0AAD7HHS1-F1
#
_cell.length_a   1.000
_cell.length_b   1.000
_cell.length_c   1.000
_cell.angle_alpha   90.00
_cell.angle_beta   90.00
_cell.angle_gamma   90.00
#
_symmetry.space_group_name_H-M   'P 1'
#
loop_
_entity.id
_entity.type
_entity.pdbx_description
1 polymer ?
#
loop_
_entity_poly.entity_id
_entity_poly.type
_entity_poly.pdbx_seq_one_letter_code
_entity_poly.pdbx_strand_id
1 'polypeptide(L)'
;SRIEDVQLSLDYIKCIQEATFENGGLEIDCVERLRDPIQEPIDISDPDLRLSLDLFMETLNSSEKTYDGVRSSVCHRHPEDDILTHHLVKKKVTEMTGVVPLLHDMCRNSCMAYTGPLADLELCRVCKAPRFDETGSSRKFSTMPLGPPVSKRPRKSRCVLKFMKGNLRYVLIIQITHSSHHESPGI
;
A
#
# COMPACT_ATOMS: atom_id res chain seq x y z
N SER A 1 -11.65 30.07 16.46
CA SER A 1 -11.18 30.48 17.81
C SER A 1 -10.21 29.44 18.35
N ARG A 2 -9.19 29.79 19.17
CA ARG A 2 -8.22 28.82 19.78
C ARG A 2 -8.90 27.66 20.52
N ILE A 3 -10.13 27.85 20.97
CA ILE A 3 -10.92 26.84 21.69
C ILE A 3 -11.35 25.69 20.76
N GLU A 4 -11.76 25.99 19.53
CA GLU A 4 -12.19 24.97 18.55
C GLU A 4 -11.05 24.04 18.14
N ASP A 5 -9.82 24.57 17.99
CA ASP A 5 -8.65 23.76 17.65
C ASP A 5 -8.23 22.84 18.81
N VAL A 6 -8.38 23.30 20.05
CA VAL A 6 -8.13 22.48 21.25
C VAL A 6 -9.17 21.37 21.37
N GLN A 7 -10.45 21.68 21.17
CA GLN A 7 -11.53 20.69 21.17
C GLN A 7 -11.31 19.62 20.10
N LEU A 8 -11.00 20.05 18.86
CA LEU A 8 -10.68 19.12 17.79
C LEU A 8 -9.52 18.18 18.15
N SER A 9 -8.48 18.72 18.81
CA SER A 9 -7.34 17.91 19.24
C SER A 9 -7.75 16.87 20.30
N LEU A 10 -8.61 17.24 21.24
CA LEU A 10 -9.16 16.33 22.25
C LEU A 10 -10.03 15.24 21.61
N ASP A 11 -10.85 15.60 20.63
CA ASP A 11 -11.68 14.64 19.89
C ASP A 11 -10.82 13.62 19.14
N TYR A 12 -9.71 14.07 18.53
CA TYR A 12 -8.74 13.17 17.92
C TYR A 12 -8.06 12.25 18.93
N ILE A 13 -7.67 12.77 20.11
CA ILE A 13 -7.08 11.95 21.17
C ILE A 13 -8.04 10.82 21.56
N LYS A 14 -9.33 11.15 21.72
CA LYS A 14 -10.36 10.15 22.02
C LYS A 14 -10.47 9.11 20.91
N CYS A 15 -10.52 9.54 19.64
CA CYS A 15 -10.55 8.62 18.50
C CYS A 15 -9.35 7.66 18.48
N ILE A 16 -8.15 8.14 18.83
CA ILE A 16 -6.93 7.32 18.89
C ILE A 16 -7.00 6.32 20.06
N GLN A 17 -7.51 6.74 21.22
CA GLN A 17 -7.65 5.87 22.38
C GLN A 17 -8.66 4.74 22.16
N GLU A 18 -9.72 5.02 21.40
CA GLU A 18 -10.77 4.07 21.05
C GLU A 18 -10.48 3.31 19.73
N ALA A 19 -9.32 3.54 19.11
CA ALA A 19 -8.99 2.94 17.81
C ALA A 19 -8.84 1.42 17.90
N THR A 20 -9.50 0.73 16.99
CA THR A 20 -9.49 -0.72 16.80
C THR A 20 -9.29 -1.03 15.31
N PHE A 21 -9.05 -2.30 14.95
CA PHE A 21 -8.96 -2.65 13.53
C PHE A 21 -10.31 -2.49 12.83
N GLU A 22 -11.41 -2.72 13.54
CA GLU A 22 -12.77 -2.74 13.03
C GLU A 22 -13.31 -1.33 12.77
N ASN A 23 -12.93 -0.34 13.59
CA ASN A 23 -13.33 1.05 13.40
C ASN A 23 -12.33 1.87 12.56
N GLY A 24 -11.26 1.24 12.06
CA GLY A 24 -10.22 1.88 11.27
C GLY A 24 -10.52 2.03 9.77
N GLY A 25 -11.69 1.60 9.30
CA GLY A 25 -12.07 1.64 7.89
C GLY A 25 -11.37 0.60 7.01
N LEU A 26 -10.89 -0.49 7.62
CA LEU A 26 -10.28 -1.63 6.94
C LEU A 26 -11.34 -2.63 6.49
N GLU A 27 -11.14 -3.24 5.32
CA GLU A 27 -11.95 -4.39 4.90
C GLU A 27 -11.71 -5.58 5.83
N ILE A 28 -12.73 -6.43 5.99
CA ILE A 28 -12.70 -7.59 6.90
C ILE A 28 -11.48 -8.48 6.61
N ASP A 29 -11.26 -8.84 5.34
CA ASP A 29 -10.12 -9.63 4.90
C ASP A 29 -8.76 -8.97 5.22
N CYS A 30 -8.72 -7.63 5.28
CA CYS A 30 -7.51 -6.91 5.71
C CYS A 30 -7.29 -7.04 7.21
N VAL A 31 -8.36 -6.93 8.02
CA VAL A 31 -8.31 -7.11 9.48
C VAL A 31 -7.87 -8.53 9.83
N GLU A 32 -8.40 -9.54 9.14
CA GLU A 32 -8.02 -10.94 9.34
C GLU A 32 -6.53 -11.16 9.07
N ARG A 33 -6.01 -10.65 7.95
CA ARG A 33 -4.58 -10.75 7.62
C ARG A 33 -3.66 -9.98 8.57
N LEU A 34 -4.12 -8.86 9.12
CA LEU A 34 -3.36 -8.13 10.14
C LEU A 34 -3.28 -8.89 11.46
N ARG A 35 -4.31 -9.68 11.79
CA ARG A 35 -4.35 -10.54 12.98
C ARG A 35 -3.53 -11.81 12.82
N ASP A 36 -3.60 -12.44 11.64
CA ASP A 36 -2.83 -13.63 11.30
C ASP A 36 -2.04 -13.41 9.99
N PRO A 37 -0.85 -12.80 10.08
CA PRO A 37 -0.09 -12.45 8.91
C PRO A 37 0.62 -13.68 8.34
N ILE A 38 0.70 -13.77 7.01
CA ILE A 38 1.37 -14.87 6.29
C ILE A 38 2.75 -15.14 6.91
N GLN A 39 2.93 -16.38 7.35
CA GLN A 39 4.17 -16.86 7.98
C GLN A 39 5.05 -17.66 7.00
N GLU A 40 4.49 -18.09 5.88
CA GLU A 40 5.21 -18.82 4.85
C GLU A 40 6.11 -17.88 4.03
N PRO A 41 7.28 -18.36 3.57
CA PRO A 41 8.09 -17.62 2.63
C PRO A 41 7.32 -17.35 1.33
N ILE A 42 7.43 -16.12 0.82
CA ILE A 42 6.87 -15.78 -0.47
C ILE A 42 7.74 -16.41 -1.56
N ASP A 43 7.13 -17.27 -2.37
CA ASP A 43 7.77 -17.82 -3.55
C ASP A 43 7.72 -16.81 -4.71
N ILE A 44 8.90 -16.42 -5.20
CA ILE A 44 9.09 -15.54 -6.37
C ILE A 44 10.04 -16.22 -7.36
N SER A 45 9.99 -17.57 -7.41
CA SER A 45 10.80 -18.35 -8.34
C SER A 45 10.31 -18.26 -9.78
N ASP A 46 9.04 -17.91 -9.97
CA ASP A 46 8.44 -17.66 -11.28
C ASP A 46 9.06 -16.40 -11.94
N PRO A 47 9.72 -16.54 -13.11
CA PRO A 47 10.38 -15.41 -13.79
C PRO A 47 9.40 -14.31 -14.21
N ASP A 48 8.17 -14.66 -14.59
CA ASP A 48 7.18 -13.71 -15.09
C ASP A 48 6.61 -12.86 -13.94
N LEU A 49 6.32 -13.51 -12.81
CA LEU A 49 6.01 -12.81 -11.56
C LEU A 49 7.17 -11.91 -11.12
N ARG A 50 8.42 -12.40 -11.20
CA ARG A 50 9.60 -11.61 -10.82
C ARG A 50 9.71 -10.35 -11.68
N LEU A 51 9.60 -10.49 -13.00
CA LEU A 51 9.62 -9.38 -13.94
C LEU A 51 8.46 -8.41 -13.69
N SER A 52 7.26 -8.93 -13.45
CA SER A 52 6.08 -8.12 -13.12
C SER A 52 6.33 -7.24 -11.89
N LEU A 53 6.93 -7.81 -10.85
CA LEU A 53 7.28 -7.09 -9.62
C LEU A 53 8.39 -6.07 -9.87
N ASP A 54 9.45 -6.42 -10.58
CA ASP A 54 10.54 -5.49 -10.88
C ASP A 54 10.03 -4.28 -11.68
N LEU A 55 9.22 -4.51 -12.72
CA LEU A 55 8.55 -3.44 -13.47
C LEU A 55 7.66 -2.57 -12.58
N PHE A 56 6.92 -3.18 -11.65
CA PHE A 56 6.04 -2.45 -10.74
C PHE A 56 6.85 -1.56 -9.79
N MET A 57 7.97 -2.08 -9.28
CA MET A 57 8.87 -1.36 -8.38
C MET A 57 9.55 -0.18 -9.09
N GLU A 58 10.00 -0.35 -10.33
CA GLU A 58 10.64 0.71 -11.11
C GLU A 58 9.63 1.81 -11.52
N THR A 59 8.35 1.45 -11.66
CA THR A 59 7.29 2.38 -12.08
C THR A 59 6.46 2.95 -10.92
N LEU A 60 6.84 2.73 -9.66
CA LEU A 60 6.10 3.20 -8.47
C LEU A 60 5.75 4.69 -8.47
N ASN A 61 6.66 5.53 -9.00
CA ASN A 61 6.47 6.98 -9.08
C ASN A 61 5.87 7.45 -10.41
N SER A 62 5.51 6.51 -11.29
CA SER A 62 4.94 6.77 -12.60
C SER A 62 3.44 6.48 -12.62
N SER A 63 2.78 6.82 -13.72
CA SER A 63 1.38 6.47 -13.92
C SER A 63 1.21 4.97 -14.20
N GLU A 64 0.03 4.42 -13.87
CA GLU A 64 -0.38 3.08 -14.29
C GLU A 64 -0.21 2.86 -15.80
N LYS A 65 -0.52 3.89 -16.61
CA LYS A 65 -0.31 3.88 -18.06
C LYS A 65 1.16 3.67 -18.45
N THR A 66 2.11 4.12 -17.63
CA THR A 66 3.54 3.89 -17.86
C THR A 66 3.87 2.41 -17.68
N TYR A 67 3.36 1.77 -16.63
CA TYR A 67 3.51 0.32 -16.42
C TYR A 67 2.93 -0.46 -17.60
N ASP A 68 1.68 -0.17 -17.97
CA ASP A 68 1.00 -0.88 -19.05
C ASP A 68 1.69 -0.71 -20.41
N GLY A 69 2.29 0.46 -20.66
CA GLY A 69 3.10 0.72 -21.86
C GLY A 69 4.38 -0.11 -21.90
N VAL A 70 5.09 -0.22 -20.78
CA VAL A 70 6.30 -1.06 -20.68
C VAL A 70 5.92 -2.53 -20.83
N ARG A 71 4.90 -3.00 -20.10
CA ARG A 71 4.36 -4.36 -20.23
C ARG A 71 4.04 -4.69 -21.69
N SER A 72 3.29 -3.82 -22.37
CA SER A 72 2.91 -4.02 -23.78
C SER A 72 4.13 -4.14 -24.70
N SER A 73 5.19 -3.37 -24.44
CA SER A 73 6.43 -3.42 -25.21
C SER A 73 7.19 -4.72 -24.99
N VAL A 74 7.22 -5.24 -23.76
CA VAL A 74 7.85 -6.52 -23.45
C VAL A 74 7.05 -7.67 -24.07
N CYS A 75 5.73 -7.73 -23.86
CA CYS A 75 4.88 -8.76 -24.46
C CYS A 75 4.88 -8.72 -26.00
N HIS A 76 5.14 -7.57 -26.62
CA HIS A 76 5.31 -7.49 -28.08
C HIS A 76 6.60 -8.18 -28.55
N ARG A 77 7.68 -8.09 -27.77
CA ARG A 77 8.98 -8.72 -28.06
C ARG A 77 9.01 -10.21 -27.67
N HIS A 78 8.28 -10.55 -26.61
CA HIS A 78 8.17 -11.86 -25.95
C HIS A 78 6.69 -12.18 -25.67
N PRO A 79 5.94 -12.67 -26.67
CA PRO A 79 4.51 -12.99 -26.52
C PRO A 79 4.22 -14.15 -25.55
N GLU A 80 5.24 -14.95 -25.23
CA GLU A 80 5.20 -16.07 -24.30
C GLU A 80 5.19 -15.66 -22.81
N ASP A 81 5.67 -14.45 -22.49
CA ASP A 81 5.78 -13.98 -21.10
C ASP A 81 4.41 -13.56 -20.55
N ASP A 82 3.99 -14.14 -19.41
CA ASP A 82 2.74 -13.79 -18.73
C ASP A 82 2.97 -12.67 -17.70
N ILE A 83 3.30 -11.48 -18.21
CA ILE A 83 3.49 -10.30 -17.35
C ILE A 83 2.13 -9.81 -16.84
N LEU A 84 1.99 -9.77 -15.52
CA LEU A 84 0.79 -9.30 -14.84
C LEU A 84 0.44 -7.87 -15.25
N THR A 85 -0.85 -7.54 -15.26
CA THR A 85 -1.30 -6.15 -15.39
C THR A 85 -0.99 -5.37 -14.12
N HIS A 86 -0.98 -4.02 -14.20
CA HIS A 86 -0.73 -3.18 -13.03
C HIS A 86 -1.68 -3.50 -11.85
N HIS A 87 -2.96 -3.75 -12.15
CA HIS A 87 -3.93 -4.17 -11.15
C HIS A 87 -3.59 -5.53 -10.51
N LEU A 88 -3.21 -6.53 -11.32
CA LEU A 88 -2.90 -7.88 -10.84
C LEU A 88 -1.61 -7.91 -10.02
N VAL A 89 -0.55 -7.23 -10.45
CA VAL A 89 0.69 -7.17 -9.67
C VAL A 89 0.47 -6.43 -8.35
N LYS A 90 -0.34 -5.37 -8.34
CA LYS A 90 -0.71 -4.66 -7.10
C LYS A 90 -1.49 -5.57 -6.15
N LYS A 91 -2.47 -6.34 -6.67
CA LYS A 91 -3.19 -7.34 -5.88
C LYS A 91 -2.24 -8.39 -5.31
N LYS A 92 -1.34 -8.91 -6.13
CA LYS A 92 -0.34 -9.91 -5.72
C LYS A 92 0.59 -9.37 -4.65
N VAL A 93 1.05 -8.12 -4.78
CA VAL A 93 1.82 -7.42 -3.75
C VAL A 93 1.03 -7.32 -2.45
N THR A 94 -0.24 -6.94 -2.50
CA THR A 94 -1.11 -6.90 -1.31
C THR A 94 -1.27 -8.29 -0.69
N GLU A 95 -1.47 -9.34 -1.48
CA GLU A 95 -1.56 -10.72 -1.00
C GLU A 95 -0.27 -11.14 -0.32
N MET A 96 0.89 -10.91 -0.94
CA MET A 96 2.20 -11.30 -0.41
C MET A 96 2.58 -10.53 0.86
N THR A 97 2.24 -9.24 0.93
CA THR A 97 2.73 -8.36 2.00
C THR A 97 1.72 -8.18 3.13
N GLY A 98 0.44 -8.43 2.88
CA GLY A 98 -0.66 -8.05 3.76
C GLY A 98 -0.84 -6.52 3.88
N VAL A 99 -0.09 -5.71 3.13
CA VAL A 99 -0.17 -4.24 3.22
C VAL A 99 -1.22 -3.72 2.25
N VAL A 100 -2.26 -3.10 2.81
CA VAL A 100 -3.33 -2.45 2.07
C VAL A 100 -3.35 -0.96 2.41
N PRO A 101 -3.26 -0.06 1.41
CA PRO A 101 -3.38 1.36 1.66
C PRO A 101 -4.83 1.72 2.01
N LEU A 102 -5.02 2.34 3.16
CA LEU A 102 -6.26 3.02 3.55
C LEU A 102 -6.31 4.36 2.84
N LEU A 103 -7.30 4.54 1.96
CA LEU A 103 -7.49 5.79 1.22
C LEU A 103 -8.43 6.72 1.96
N HIS A 104 -7.99 7.94 2.18
CA HIS A 104 -8.77 8.99 2.84
C HIS A 104 -8.87 10.20 1.94
N ASP A 105 -10.04 10.83 1.92
CA ASP A 105 -10.25 12.08 1.20
C ASP A 105 -9.48 13.23 1.88
N MET A 106 -9.00 14.16 1.06
CA MET A 106 -8.35 15.39 1.51
C MET A 106 -8.75 16.60 0.68
N CYS A 107 -8.65 17.77 1.29
CA CYS A 107 -8.82 19.03 0.60
C CYS A 107 -7.71 19.26 -0.44
N ARG A 108 -8.10 19.74 -1.62
CA ARG A 108 -7.19 20.01 -2.74
C ARG A 108 -6.18 21.12 -2.48
N ASN A 109 -6.57 22.13 -1.70
CA ASN A 109 -5.81 23.35 -1.50
C ASN A 109 -4.97 23.32 -0.21
N SER A 110 -5.54 22.80 0.89
CA SER A 110 -4.87 22.80 2.20
C SER A 110 -4.30 21.45 2.61
N CYS A 111 -4.56 20.38 1.85
CA CYS A 111 -4.24 18.99 2.21
C CYS A 111 -4.86 18.52 3.53
N MET A 112 -5.87 19.22 4.06
CA MET A 112 -6.62 18.78 5.24
C MET A 112 -7.32 17.46 4.96
N ALA A 113 -7.08 16.45 5.80
CA ALA A 113 -7.74 15.15 5.74
C ALA A 113 -9.17 15.20 6.27
N TYR A 114 -10.11 14.53 5.58
CA TYR A 114 -11.47 14.29 6.04
C TYR A 114 -11.51 12.94 6.78
N THR A 115 -11.00 12.92 8.01
CA THR A 115 -10.87 11.73 8.85
C THR A 115 -11.29 12.01 10.29
N GLY A 116 -11.63 10.96 11.04
CA GLY A 116 -11.97 11.09 12.47
C GLY A 116 -13.07 12.14 12.70
N PRO A 117 -12.89 13.12 13.58
CA PRO A 117 -13.88 14.17 13.84
C PRO A 117 -14.24 15.05 12.63
N LEU A 118 -13.45 15.00 11.55
CA LEU A 118 -13.67 15.76 10.33
C LEU A 118 -14.23 14.92 9.17
N ALA A 119 -14.56 13.63 9.41
CA ALA A 119 -14.95 12.69 8.37
C ALA A 119 -16.23 13.10 7.62
N ASP A 120 -17.17 13.76 8.30
CA ASP A 120 -18.48 14.15 7.77
C ASP A 120 -18.49 15.58 7.20
N LEU A 121 -17.35 16.26 7.15
CA LEU A 121 -17.29 17.61 6.59
C LEU A 121 -17.31 17.58 5.05
N GLU A 122 -18.20 18.41 4.48
CA GLU A 122 -18.28 18.66 3.03
C GLU A 122 -17.41 19.84 2.59
N LEU A 123 -17.01 20.71 3.53
CA LEU A 123 -16.18 21.88 3.26
C LEU A 123 -14.90 21.83 4.09
N CYS A 124 -13.79 22.25 3.48
CA CYS A 124 -12.51 22.35 4.15
C CYS A 124 -12.55 23.40 5.27
N ARG A 125 -12.16 23.05 6.50
CA ARG A 125 -12.16 24.02 7.61
C ARG A 125 -11.16 25.17 7.40
N VAL A 126 -10.07 24.91 6.67
CA VAL A 126 -8.95 25.85 6.42
C VAL A 126 -9.27 26.82 5.28
N CYS A 127 -9.56 26.31 4.08
CA CYS A 127 -9.73 27.14 2.89
C CYS A 127 -11.18 27.24 2.38
N LYS A 128 -12.14 26.60 3.07
CA LYS A 128 -13.57 26.57 2.74
C LYS A 128 -13.94 25.98 1.36
N ALA A 129 -12.98 25.41 0.65
CA ALA A 129 -13.22 24.72 -0.61
C ALA A 129 -14.03 23.43 -0.39
N PRO A 130 -14.88 23.03 -1.35
CA PRO A 130 -15.63 21.79 -1.27
C PRO A 130 -14.70 20.57 -1.24
N ARG A 131 -15.13 19.51 -0.55
CA ARG A 131 -14.46 18.21 -0.50
C ARG A 131 -14.40 17.56 -1.88
N PHE A 132 -15.54 17.52 -2.56
CA PHE A 132 -15.69 16.94 -3.89
C PHE A 132 -15.69 18.04 -4.97
N ASP A 133 -15.16 17.72 -6.15
CA ASP A 133 -15.35 18.56 -7.32
C ASP A 133 -16.67 18.27 -8.04
N GLU A 134 -16.89 18.94 -9.17
CA GLU A 134 -18.08 18.78 -10.01
C GLU A 134 -18.27 17.35 -10.53
N THR A 135 -17.21 16.52 -10.54
CA THR A 135 -17.27 15.11 -10.93
C THR A 135 -17.56 14.17 -9.77
N GLY A 136 -17.73 14.70 -8.55
CA GLY A 136 -17.86 13.91 -7.33
C GLY A 136 -16.52 13.35 -6.81
N SER A 137 -15.38 13.83 -7.33
CA SER A 137 -14.06 13.31 -6.97
C SER A 137 -13.38 14.16 -5.90
N SER A 138 -12.64 13.53 -4.99
CA SER A 138 -11.77 14.19 -4.01
C SER A 138 -10.31 13.77 -4.23
N ARG A 139 -9.35 14.63 -3.84
CA ARG A 139 -7.96 14.19 -3.70
C ARG A 139 -7.88 13.19 -2.56
N LYS A 140 -7.04 12.17 -2.69
CA LYS A 140 -6.87 11.13 -1.67
C LYS A 140 -5.42 11.07 -1.18
N PHE A 141 -5.23 10.85 0.11
CA PHE A 141 -3.97 10.28 0.62
C PHE A 141 -4.20 8.83 1.01
N SER A 142 -3.09 8.08 1.05
CA SER A 142 -3.07 6.76 1.62
C SER A 142 -2.36 6.79 2.98
N THR A 143 -2.94 6.18 3.99
CA THR A 143 -2.22 5.68 5.16
C THR A 143 -1.95 4.19 4.94
N MET A 144 -0.81 3.70 5.44
CA MET A 144 -0.52 2.27 5.44
C MET A 144 -0.61 1.82 6.90
N PRO A 145 -1.62 1.00 7.26
CA PRO A 145 -1.70 0.44 8.60
C PRO A 145 -0.50 -0.50 8.77
N LEU A 146 0.45 -0.08 9.60
CA LEU A 146 1.52 -0.97 10.02
C LEU A 146 0.97 -1.80 11.18
N GLY A 147 0.91 -3.12 11.00
CA GLY A 147 0.59 -4.03 12.09
C GLY A 147 1.61 -3.93 13.25
N PRO A 148 1.38 -4.64 14.36
CA PRO A 148 2.32 -4.70 15.47
C PRO A 148 3.75 -5.03 14.97
N PRO A 149 4.80 -4.47 15.60
CA PRO A 149 6.17 -4.58 15.10
C PRO A 149 6.58 -6.04 14.82
N VAL A 150 7.27 -6.22 13.70
CA VAL A 150 7.72 -7.49 13.08
C VAL A 150 8.80 -8.24 13.90
N SER A 151 8.86 -8.05 15.22
CA SER A 151 9.96 -8.54 16.08
C SER A 151 9.94 -10.05 16.36
N LYS A 152 8.93 -10.80 15.86
CA LYS A 152 8.79 -12.25 16.06
C LYS A 152 9.11 -13.12 14.82
N ARG A 153 9.71 -12.58 13.76
CA ARG A 153 10.06 -13.40 12.56
C ARG A 153 11.55 -13.79 12.56
N PRO A 154 11.91 -15.09 12.45
CA PRO A 154 13.31 -15.50 12.34
C PRO A 154 13.91 -14.97 11.04
N ARG A 155 15.10 -14.35 11.13
CA ARG A 155 15.75 -13.66 10.02
C ARG A 155 16.40 -14.66 9.06
N LYS A 156 15.83 -14.87 7.86
CA LYS A 156 16.58 -15.41 6.72
C LYS A 156 16.39 -14.53 5.47
N SER A 157 17.49 -14.30 4.75
CA SER A 157 17.65 -13.71 3.40
C SER A 157 16.74 -12.53 3.01
N ARG A 158 17.34 -11.34 2.84
CA ARG A 158 16.63 -10.06 2.63
C ARG A 158 16.35 -9.79 1.14
N CYS A 159 15.11 -9.45 0.81
CA CYS A 159 14.79 -8.60 -0.33
C CYS A 159 14.08 -7.33 0.19
N VAL A 160 14.41 -6.19 -0.40
CA VAL A 160 13.90 -4.90 0.05
C VAL A 160 12.99 -4.36 -1.03
N LEU A 161 11.67 -4.44 -0.85
CA LEU A 161 10.74 -3.68 -1.67
C LEU A 161 10.66 -2.26 -1.12
N LYS A 162 11.30 -1.32 -1.82
CA LYS A 162 11.17 0.11 -1.52
C LYS A 162 9.85 0.62 -2.08
N PHE A 163 8.83 0.81 -1.26
CA PHE A 163 7.63 1.52 -1.69
C PHE A 163 7.91 3.02 -1.66
N MET A 164 7.86 3.64 -2.84
CA MET A 164 7.88 5.10 -2.98
C MET A 164 6.48 5.56 -3.38
N LYS A 165 5.90 6.47 -2.58
CA LYS A 165 4.71 7.23 -2.97
C LYS A 165 4.92 8.68 -2.54
N GLY A 166 5.36 9.52 -3.48
CA GLY A 166 5.77 10.91 -3.22
C GLY A 166 7.11 11.01 -2.50
N ASN A 167 7.28 12.02 -1.63
CA ASN A 167 8.53 12.29 -0.89
C ASN A 167 8.79 11.36 0.31
N LEU A 168 7.94 10.39 0.59
CA LEU A 168 8.15 9.43 1.68
C LEU A 168 8.78 8.13 1.16
N ARG A 169 9.96 7.82 1.69
CA ARG A 169 10.70 6.59 1.43
C ARG A 169 10.24 5.53 2.43
N TYR A 170 9.51 4.52 1.99
CA TYR A 170 9.19 3.36 2.82
C TYR A 170 10.00 2.15 2.36
N VAL A 171 10.63 1.47 3.32
CA VAL A 171 11.43 0.27 3.09
C VAL A 171 10.60 -0.90 3.60
N LEU A 172 9.91 -1.61 2.70
CA LEU A 172 9.28 -2.88 3.04
C LEU A 172 10.32 -3.99 2.88
N ILE A 173 10.62 -4.70 3.96
CA ILE A 173 11.56 -5.82 3.95
C ILE A 173 10.74 -7.09 3.71
N ILE A 174 10.80 -7.64 2.49
CA ILE A 174 10.23 -8.94 2.16
C ILE A 174 11.33 -9.99 2.32
N GLN A 175 11.10 -11.01 3.14
CA GLN A 175 12.02 -12.15 3.25
C GLN A 175 11.84 -13.01 1.99
N ILE A 176 12.87 -13.15 1.15
CA ILE A 176 12.87 -14.05 0.00
C ILE A 176 13.82 -15.19 0.33
N THR A 177 13.35 -16.43 0.25
CA THR A 177 14.22 -17.61 0.28
C THR A 177 14.58 -17.99 -1.16
N HIS A 178 15.86 -17.97 -1.50
CA HIS A 178 16.35 -18.67 -2.70
C HIS A 178 16.33 -20.17 -2.41
N SER A 179 15.46 -20.94 -3.09
CA SER A 179 15.59 -22.39 -3.16
C SER A 179 16.86 -22.72 -3.95
N SER A 180 17.94 -23.01 -3.24
CA SER A 180 19.15 -23.56 -3.83
C SER A 180 18.90 -25.06 -4.05
N HIS A 181 18.37 -25.43 -5.21
CA HIS A 181 18.48 -26.80 -5.69
C HIS A 181 19.94 -27.03 -6.11
N HIS A 182 20.76 -27.53 -5.19
CA HIS A 182 22.05 -28.12 -5.49
C HIS A 182 21.92 -29.63 -5.27
N GLU A 183 21.30 -30.31 -6.23
CA GLU A 183 21.53 -31.75 -6.42
C GLU A 183 22.50 -31.89 -7.59
N SER A 184 23.78 -32.03 -7.24
CA SER A 184 24.77 -32.58 -8.16
C SER A 184 24.53 -34.09 -8.25
N PRO A 185 24.30 -34.68 -9.44
CA PRO A 185 24.30 -36.13 -9.56
C PRO A 185 25.74 -36.62 -9.36
N GLY A 186 25.92 -37.52 -8.41
CA GLY A 186 27.15 -38.31 -8.34
C GLY A 186 27.29 -39.17 -9.59
N ILE A 187 28.48 -39.13 -10.20
CA ILE A 187 29.44 -40.22 -10.46
C ILE A 187 30.69 -39.58 -11.05
#